data_AF-A0A383ESJ3-F1
#
_entry.id   AF-A0A383ESJ3-F1
#
_cell.length_a   1.000
_cell.length_b   1.000
_cell.length_c   1.000
_cell.angle_alpha   90.00
_cell.angle_beta   90.00
_cell.angle_gamma   90.00
#
_symmetry.space_group_name_H-M   'P 1'
#
loop_
_entity.id
_entity.type
_entity.pdbx_description
1 polymer ?
#
loop_
_entity_poly.entity_id
_entity_poly.type
_entity_poly.pdbx_seq_one_letter_code
_entity_poly.pdbx_strand_id
1 'polypeptide(L)'
;EPDEKIQTMLNQQFHYVLKRFTPALQRALPSLPPVDFFWRIHFLVGSMAHTMADSERLRSISSGLCDPDDTEGTIRRLVTFLNAGLKAKAD
;
A
#
# COMPACT_ATOMS: atom_id res chain seq x y z
N GLU A 1 -4.98 19.77 -12.92
CA GLU A 1 -5.63 18.49 -12.56
C GLU A 1 -4.83 17.34 -13.15
N PRO A 2 -4.81 16.14 -12.54
CA PRO A 2 -4.17 14.98 -13.14
C PRO A 2 -4.92 14.59 -14.41
N ASP A 3 -4.18 14.21 -15.46
CA ASP A 3 -4.70 13.75 -16.75
C ASP A 3 -5.73 12.62 -16.56
N GLU A 4 -6.87 12.70 -17.26
CA GLU A 4 -8.00 11.77 -17.19
C GLU A 4 -7.57 10.31 -17.50
N LYS A 5 -6.56 10.13 -18.37
CA LYS A 5 -6.00 8.81 -18.67
C LYS A 5 -5.25 8.22 -17.48
N ILE A 6 -4.53 9.06 -16.72
CA ILE A 6 -3.82 8.62 -15.50
C ILE A 6 -4.84 8.18 -14.46
N GLN A 7 -5.93 8.93 -14.27
CA GLN A 7 -7.00 8.55 -13.33
C GLN A 7 -7.65 7.22 -13.72
N THR A 8 -7.94 7.03 -15.01
CA THR A 8 -8.51 5.78 -15.53
C THR A 8 -7.58 4.59 -15.31
N MET A 9 -6.29 4.75 -15.61
CA MET A 9 -5.28 3.71 -15.41
C MET A 9 -5.16 3.33 -13.93
N LEU A 10 -5.07 4.32 -13.02
CA LEU A 10 -5.01 4.08 -11.58
C LEU A 10 -6.25 3.34 -11.07
N ASN A 11 -7.44 3.74 -11.53
CA ASN A 11 -8.68 3.07 -11.16
C ASN A 11 -8.72 1.60 -11.62
N GLN A 12 -8.21 1.28 -12.81
CA GLN A 12 -8.14 -0.09 -13.30
C GLN A 12 -7.17 -0.95 -12.49
N GLN A 13 -5.98 -0.43 -12.18
CA GLN A 13 -5.01 -1.14 -11.35
C GLN A 13 -5.55 -1.36 -9.93
N PHE A 14 -6.21 -0.34 -9.36
CA PHE A 14 -6.86 -0.43 -8.06
C PHE A 14 -7.92 -1.54 -8.06
N HIS A 15 -8.81 -1.55 -9.05
CA HIS A 15 -9.84 -2.59 -9.18
C HIS A 15 -9.25 -4.00 -9.28
N TYR A 16 -8.16 -4.18 -10.03
CA TYR A 16 -7.51 -5.49 -10.16
C TYR A 16 -6.96 -5.98 -8.81
N VAL A 17 -6.24 -5.11 -8.08
CA VAL A 17 -5.68 -5.44 -6.76
C VAL A 17 -6.79 -5.74 -5.76
N LEU A 18 -7.83 -4.88 -5.69
CA LEU A 18 -8.98 -5.10 -4.82
C LEU A 18 -9.65 -6.45 -5.09
N LYS A 19 -9.96 -6.74 -6.35
CA LYS A 19 -10.65 -7.98 -6.73
C LYS A 19 -9.87 -9.23 -6.31
N ARG A 20 -8.53 -9.18 -6.41
CA ARG A 20 -7.66 -10.31 -6.07
C ARG A 20 -7.46 -10.47 -4.56
N PHE A 21 -7.19 -9.38 -3.85
CA PHE A 21 -6.71 -9.44 -2.47
C PHE A 21 -7.80 -9.25 -1.42
N THR A 22 -8.92 -8.59 -1.75
CA THR A 22 -10.03 -8.39 -0.80
C THR A 22 -10.53 -9.71 -0.19
N PRO A 23 -10.82 -10.77 -0.97
CA PRO A 23 -11.29 -12.03 -0.37
C PRO A 23 -10.25 -12.68 0.56
N ALA A 24 -8.96 -12.52 0.25
CA ALA A 24 -7.88 -13.06 1.09
C ALA A 24 -7.75 -12.27 2.40
N LEU A 25 -7.80 -10.95 2.32
CA LEU A 25 -7.68 -10.07 3.48
C LEU A 25 -8.91 -10.16 4.39
N GLN A 26 -10.11 -10.33 3.83
CA GLN A 26 -11.33 -10.59 4.63
C GLN A 26 -11.22 -11.91 5.41
N ARG A 27 -10.66 -12.97 4.81
CA ARG A 27 -10.39 -14.22 5.53
C ARG A 27 -9.32 -14.06 6.62
N ALA A 28 -8.32 -13.22 6.38
CA ALA A 28 -7.24 -12.96 7.34
C ALA A 28 -7.66 -12.02 8.49
N LEU A 29 -8.67 -11.18 8.27
CA LEU A 29 -9.15 -10.15 9.20
C LEU A 29 -10.67 -10.25 9.42
N PRO A 30 -11.20 -11.41 9.85
CA PRO A 30 -12.64 -11.68 9.85
C PRO A 30 -13.43 -10.82 10.84
N SER A 31 -12.78 -10.28 11.87
CA SER A 31 -13.41 -9.46 12.90
C SER A 31 -13.32 -7.95 12.63
N LEU A 32 -12.74 -7.55 11.49
CA LEU A 32 -12.53 -6.14 11.18
C LEU A 32 -13.82 -5.51 10.64
N PRO A 33 -14.29 -4.36 11.18
CA PRO A 33 -15.44 -3.67 10.64
C PRO A 33 -15.23 -3.28 9.17
N PRO A 34 -16.28 -3.28 8.33
CA PRO A 34 -16.15 -2.98 6.91
C PRO A 34 -15.51 -1.63 6.60
N VAL A 35 -15.83 -0.59 7.39
CA VAL A 35 -15.28 0.76 7.20
C VAL A 35 -13.76 0.76 7.40
N ASP A 36 -13.28 0.18 8.50
CA ASP A 36 -11.84 0.03 8.76
C ASP A 36 -11.15 -0.81 7.71
N PHE A 37 -11.81 -1.88 7.23
CA PHE A 37 -11.28 -2.73 6.18
C PHE A 37 -10.97 -1.91 4.92
N PHE A 38 -11.92 -1.12 4.43
CA PHE A 38 -11.71 -0.31 3.22
C PHE A 38 -10.65 0.78 3.43
N TRP A 39 -10.58 1.41 4.62
CA TRP A 39 -9.51 2.35 4.94
C TRP A 39 -8.12 1.69 4.92
N ARG A 40 -7.98 0.52 5.55
CA ARG A 40 -6.70 -0.22 5.55
C ARG A 40 -6.28 -0.65 4.15
N ILE A 41 -7.23 -1.03 3.30
CA ILE A 41 -6.96 -1.34 1.90
C ILE A 41 -6.51 -0.08 1.13
N HIS A 42 -7.17 1.05 1.35
CA HIS A 42 -6.78 2.33 0.74
C HIS A 42 -5.34 2.71 1.13
N PHE A 43 -5.00 2.63 2.42
CA PHE A 43 -3.64 2.90 2.91
C PHE A 43 -2.61 1.91 2.36
N LEU A 44 -2.97 0.63 2.25
CA LEU A 44 -2.12 -0.38 1.64
C LEU A 44 -1.73 0.02 0.22
N VAL A 45 -2.71 0.34 -0.63
CA VAL A 45 -2.42 0.69 -2.02
C VAL A 45 -1.68 2.02 -2.12
N GLY A 46 -2.04 3.02 -1.31
CA GLY A 46 -1.34 4.30 -1.27
C GLY A 46 0.12 4.16 -0.90
N SER A 47 0.44 3.35 0.11
CA SER A 47 1.82 3.09 0.53
C SER A 47 2.63 2.36 -0.55
N MET A 48 2.04 1.38 -1.24
CA MET A 48 2.67 0.70 -2.37
C MET A 48 2.96 1.67 -3.52
N ALA A 49 1.95 2.44 -3.93
CA ALA A 49 2.08 3.40 -5.03
C ALA A 49 3.14 4.47 -4.72
N HIS A 50 3.13 5.01 -3.49
CA HIS A 50 4.13 6.00 -3.09
C HIS A 50 5.54 5.42 -3.04
N THR A 51 5.71 4.21 -2.50
CA THR A 51 7.00 3.50 -2.45
C THR A 51 7.57 3.29 -3.86
N MET A 52 6.72 2.98 -4.84
CA MET A 52 7.13 2.77 -6.23
C MET A 52 7.41 4.09 -6.98
N ALA A 53 6.68 5.15 -6.67
CA ALA A 53 6.73 6.40 -7.44
C ALA A 53 7.87 7.34 -7.01
N ASP A 54 8.32 7.28 -5.76
CA ASP A 54 9.14 8.33 -5.16
C ASP A 54 10.31 7.78 -4.32
N SER A 55 10.96 6.73 -4.84
CA SER A 55 12.01 6.00 -4.14
C SER A 55 13.28 6.83 -3.92
N GLU A 56 13.68 7.67 -4.88
CA GLU A 56 14.83 8.58 -4.75
C GLU A 56 14.64 9.65 -3.66
N ARG A 57 13.40 10.11 -3.44
CA ARG A 57 13.14 11.04 -2.34
C ARG A 57 13.40 10.41 -0.99
N LEU A 58 13.13 9.11 -0.82
CA LEU A 58 13.47 8.38 0.41
C LEU A 58 14.98 8.41 0.68
N ARG A 59 15.80 8.21 -0.35
CA ARG A 59 17.27 8.32 -0.25
C ARG A 59 17.68 9.73 0.20
N SER A 60 17.08 10.77 -0.38
CA SER A 60 17.35 12.16 -0.06
C SER A 60 16.98 12.52 1.40
N ILE A 61 15.74 12.27 1.82
CA ILE A 61 15.28 12.64 3.17
C ILE A 61 15.97 11.84 4.28
N SER A 62 16.44 10.63 3.96
CA SER A 62 17.19 9.79 4.89
C SER A 62 18.69 10.11 4.92
N SER A 63 19.15 11.13 4.18
CA SER A 63 20.58 11.45 4.05
C SER A 63 21.43 10.23 3.61
N GLY A 64 20.88 9.40 2.72
CA GLY A 64 21.52 8.19 2.22
C GLY A 64 21.44 6.96 3.14
N LEU A 65 20.74 7.04 4.28
CA LEU A 65 20.56 5.89 5.19
C LEU A 65 19.65 4.80 4.61
N CYS A 66 18.68 5.19 3.78
CA CYS A 66 17.79 4.25 3.11
C CYS A 66 18.26 4.03 1.67
N ASP A 67 18.40 2.75 1.31
CA ASP A 67 18.71 2.34 -0.06
C ASP A 67 17.44 1.85 -0.79
N PRO A 68 16.81 2.69 -1.62
CA PRO A 68 15.67 2.29 -2.43
C PRO A 68 15.99 1.26 -3.53
N ASP A 69 17.27 1.06 -3.88
CA ASP A 69 17.65 0.06 -4.89
C ASP A 69 17.58 -1.38 -4.34
N ASP A 70 17.62 -1.54 -3.00
CA ASP A 70 17.29 -2.79 -2.31
C ASP A 70 15.78 -3.06 -2.41
N THR A 71 15.34 -3.49 -3.60
CA THR A 71 13.93 -3.76 -3.90
C THR A 71 13.36 -4.80 -2.95
N GLU A 72 14.11 -5.89 -2.72
CA GLU A 72 13.66 -7.00 -1.89
C GLU A 72 13.58 -6.59 -0.40
N GLY A 73 14.55 -5.84 0.12
CA GLY A 73 14.47 -5.28 1.46
C GLY A 73 13.40 -4.20 1.61
N THR A 74 13.10 -3.45 0.55
CA THR A 74 11.98 -2.49 0.51
C THR A 74 10.64 -3.23 0.62
N ILE A 75 10.45 -4.29 -0.16
CA ILE A 75 9.27 -5.16 -0.09
C ILE A 75 9.10 -5.73 1.33
N ARG A 76 10.17 -6.28 1.92
CA ARG A 76 10.11 -6.83 3.29
C ARG A 76 9.69 -5.79 4.32
N ARG A 77 10.21 -4.57 4.25
CA ARG A 77 9.86 -3.47 5.16
C ARG A 77 8.40 -3.06 4.97
N LEU A 78 7.96 -2.92 3.72
CA LEU A 78 6.58 -2.57 3.39
C LEU A 78 5.59 -3.64 3.88
N VAL A 79 5.86 -4.92 3.64
CA VAL A 79 5.03 -6.03 4.14
C VAL A 79 4.97 -6.03 5.67
N THR A 80 6.10 -5.80 6.34
CA THR A 80 6.15 -5.74 7.81
C THR A 80 5.29 -4.60 8.35
N PHE A 81 5.44 -3.40 7.80
CA PHE A 81 4.65 -2.21 8.16
C PHE A 81 3.15 -2.44 7.92
N LEU A 82 2.79 -2.94 6.74
CA LEU A 82 1.40 -3.21 6.36
C LEU A 82 0.76 -4.29 7.21
N ASN A 83 1.46 -5.37 7.51
CA ASN A 83 0.93 -6.43 8.38
C ASN A 83 0.58 -5.90 9.78
N ALA A 84 1.40 -5.00 10.33
CA ALA A 84 1.10 -4.34 11.60
C ALA A 84 -0.12 -3.42 11.49
N GLY A 85 -0.17 -2.54 10.47
CA GLY A 85 -1.32 -1.64 10.25
C GLY A 85 -2.62 -2.38 9.97
N LEU A 86 -2.54 -3.48 9.21
CA LEU A 86 -3.68 -4.35 8.90
C LEU A 86 -4.24 -5.06 10.14
N LYS A 87 -3.44 -5.24 11.20
CA LYS A 87 -3.82 -5.90 12.45
C LYS A 87 -4.03 -4.94 13.62
N ALA A 88 -3.84 -3.64 13.42
CA ALA A 88 -4.09 -2.64 14.44
C ALA A 88 -5.54 -2.74 14.96
N LYS A 89 -5.77 -2.24 16.18
CA LYS A 89 -7.12 -2.13 16.73
C LYS A 89 -7.98 -1.29 15.77
N ALA A 90 -9.23 -1.71 15.53
CA ALA A 90 -10.20 -0.86 14.85
C ALA A 90 -10.57 0.33 15.73
N ASP A 91 -10.88 1.46 15.10
CA ASP A 91 -11.30 2.68 15.80
C ASP A 91 -12.74 2.57 16.33
#